data_AF-A0A8T6FD62-F1
#
_entry.id   AF-A0A8T6FD62-F1
#
_cell.length_a   1.000
_cell.length_b   1.000
_cell.length_c   1.000
_cell.angle_alpha   90.00
_cell.angle_beta   90.00
_cell.angle_gamma   90.00
#
_symmetry.space_group_name_H-M   'P 1'
#
loop_
_entity.id
_entity.type
_entity.pdbx_description
1 polymer ?
#
loop_
_entity_poly.entity_id
_entity_poly.type
_entity_poly.pdbx_seq_one_letter_code
_entity_poly.pdbx_strand_id
1 'polypeptide(L)'
;MIRGVSRRGFVVATGGLLAGAAGAMEIENYRRLGLDKRFDLPFDATINGRSNMEILDALNPPEDAQYNPCPEAYPAPDVPRGDMRKFPGWSRSDIYSGTVRDVLIHVPKQLAASTVDPAVMVFNDGAAYADETGPVRAPAVLDSLIHAGDIPPTVGVFVNPGAPPDGDAIVTGQRSFEYDSLTDTYVRFLTTELLPFAEQEIGRAFSKDPTHRTIVGISSGGICAFNAAWHDPNAFARVLSHCGSFVNLRGGHNYPYLVKTTPRKPIRVFLTSGKRDANIIVGNWPLANKMMAAALKYAGYDYRFEFGEGGHSAAHGGAIFAESLRWLNA
;
A
#
# COMPACT_ATOMS: atom_id res chain seq x y z
N MET A 1 41.98 -56.86 13.38
CA MET A 1 42.10 -56.15 12.09
C MET A 1 40.90 -55.23 11.94
N ILE A 2 41.09 -53.96 12.30
CA ILE A 2 40.08 -52.90 12.22
C ILE A 2 40.30 -52.20 10.87
N ARG A 3 39.29 -52.24 9.98
CA ARG A 3 39.32 -51.51 8.70
C ARG A 3 38.86 -50.08 8.95
N GLY A 4 39.74 -49.13 8.66
CA GLY A 4 39.51 -47.70 8.79
C GLY A 4 38.52 -47.17 7.75
N VAL A 5 37.59 -46.33 8.23
CA VAL A 5 36.76 -45.46 7.39
C VAL A 5 37.38 -44.07 7.47
N SER A 6 37.84 -43.60 6.31
CA SER A 6 38.37 -42.26 6.05
C SER A 6 37.32 -41.19 6.39
N ARG A 7 37.62 -40.34 7.37
CA ARG A 7 36.93 -39.05 7.57
C ARG A 7 37.38 -38.10 6.45
N ARG A 8 36.53 -37.89 5.44
CA ARG A 8 36.66 -36.74 4.54
C ARG A 8 36.35 -35.49 5.35
N GLY A 9 37.39 -34.70 5.65
CA GLY A 9 37.24 -33.37 6.20
C GLY A 9 36.53 -32.47 5.20
N PHE A 10 35.34 -31.99 5.56
CA PHE A 10 34.81 -30.78 4.98
C PHE A 10 35.69 -29.63 5.47
N VAL A 11 36.58 -29.16 4.60
CA VAL A 11 37.24 -27.87 4.78
C VAL A 11 36.14 -26.82 4.59
N VAL A 12 35.60 -26.31 5.70
CA VAL A 12 34.87 -25.05 5.69
C VAL A 12 35.88 -24.01 5.23
N ALA A 13 35.65 -23.40 4.07
CA ALA A 13 36.42 -22.27 3.62
C ALA A 13 36.18 -21.09 4.58
N THR A 14 36.91 -21.03 5.68
CA THR A 14 37.01 -19.87 6.57
C THR A 14 38.00 -18.87 5.95
N GLY A 15 37.71 -18.44 4.72
CA GLY A 15 38.51 -17.50 3.95
C GLY A 15 37.78 -16.17 3.77
N GLY A 16 38.02 -15.24 4.69
CA GLY A 16 37.90 -13.78 4.54
C GLY A 16 36.77 -13.21 3.68
N LEU A 17 35.54 -13.12 4.20
CA LEU A 17 34.45 -12.43 3.50
C LEU A 17 34.05 -11.05 4.06
N LEU A 18 34.73 -10.51 5.08
CA LEU A 18 34.27 -9.28 5.76
C LEU A 18 35.37 -8.26 6.10
N ALA A 19 36.55 -8.35 5.49
CA ALA A 19 37.61 -7.36 5.69
C ALA A 19 38.18 -6.86 4.34
N GLY A 20 37.28 -6.51 3.42
CA GLY A 20 37.59 -5.69 2.25
C GLY A 20 36.78 -4.41 2.37
N ALA A 21 37.44 -3.25 2.34
CA ALA A 21 36.88 -1.93 2.57
C ALA A 21 35.45 -1.78 2.04
N ALA A 22 34.51 -1.42 2.92
CA ALA A 22 33.20 -0.92 2.54
C ALA A 22 33.39 0.44 1.85
N GLY A 23 33.84 0.42 0.60
CA GLY A 23 33.77 1.57 -0.29
C GLY A 23 32.30 1.87 -0.50
N ALA A 24 31.90 3.14 -0.34
CA ALA A 24 30.58 3.57 -0.78
C ALA A 24 30.36 3.14 -2.23
N MET A 25 29.14 2.73 -2.58
CA MET A 25 28.78 2.51 -3.97
C MET A 25 29.21 3.74 -4.77
N GLU A 26 30.01 3.55 -5.80
CA GLU A 26 30.38 4.64 -6.68
C GLU A 26 29.11 5.11 -7.41
N ILE A 27 28.54 6.23 -6.94
CA ILE A 27 27.33 6.85 -7.51
C ILE A 27 27.47 7.01 -9.02
N GLU A 28 28.68 7.27 -9.50
CA GLU A 28 28.99 7.38 -10.91
C GLU A 28 28.70 6.10 -11.69
N ASN A 29 28.95 4.91 -11.12
CA ASN A 29 28.59 3.64 -11.76
C ASN A 29 27.06 3.45 -11.80
N TYR A 30 26.35 3.87 -10.75
CA TYR A 30 24.89 3.83 -10.71
C TYR A 30 24.29 4.72 -11.81
N ARG A 31 24.83 5.93 -12.00
CA ARG A 31 24.44 6.86 -13.06
C ARG A 31 24.79 6.37 -14.46
N ARG A 32 25.96 5.75 -14.64
CA ARG A 32 26.37 5.15 -15.92
C ARG A 32 25.45 4.03 -16.37
N LEU A 33 24.91 3.26 -15.42
CA LEU A 33 23.89 2.24 -15.69
C LEU A 33 22.49 2.83 -15.90
N GLY A 34 22.31 4.15 -15.72
CA GLY A 34 21.04 4.84 -15.86
C GLY A 34 20.04 4.53 -14.74
N LEU A 35 20.48 3.97 -13.62
CA LEU A 35 19.61 3.55 -12.52
C LEU A 35 19.08 4.73 -11.69
N ASP A 36 19.66 5.92 -11.88
CA ASP A 36 19.20 7.20 -11.33
C ASP A 36 18.09 7.84 -12.18
N LYS A 37 17.85 7.34 -13.39
CA LYS A 37 16.84 7.87 -14.31
C LYS A 37 15.51 7.14 -14.13
N ARG A 38 14.42 7.86 -14.33
CA ARG A 38 13.10 7.25 -14.49
C ARG A 38 13.11 6.37 -15.74
N PHE A 39 12.46 5.22 -15.65
CA PHE A 39 12.08 4.47 -16.85
C PHE A 39 11.01 5.26 -17.60
N ASP A 40 11.39 5.89 -18.71
CA ASP A 40 10.59 6.93 -19.39
C ASP A 40 10.25 6.57 -20.84
N LEU A 41 9.94 5.30 -21.08
CA LEU A 41 9.43 4.89 -22.38
C LEU A 41 7.92 5.15 -22.49
N PRO A 42 7.43 5.42 -23.72
CA PRO A 42 6.00 5.38 -24.00
C PRO A 42 5.37 4.09 -23.44
N PHE A 43 4.15 4.20 -22.94
CA PHE A 43 3.47 3.09 -22.25
C PHE A 43 3.25 1.88 -23.18
N ASP A 44 3.10 2.13 -24.48
CA ASP A 44 2.99 1.14 -25.57
C ASP A 44 4.32 0.70 -26.17
N ALA A 45 5.45 1.26 -25.72
CA ALA A 45 6.76 0.87 -26.21
C ALA A 45 7.02 -0.62 -25.96
N THR A 46 7.69 -1.26 -26.92
CA THR A 46 8.05 -2.67 -26.85
C THR A 46 9.57 -2.82 -26.66
N ILE A 47 9.97 -3.56 -25.64
CA ILE A 47 11.36 -3.96 -25.37
C ILE A 47 11.41 -5.46 -25.15
N ASN A 48 12.34 -6.14 -25.83
CA ASN A 48 12.51 -7.59 -25.73
C ASN A 48 11.20 -8.37 -25.99
N GLY A 49 10.36 -7.85 -26.90
CA GLY A 49 9.05 -8.41 -27.21
C GLY A 49 7.99 -8.23 -26.12
N ARG A 50 8.22 -7.35 -25.14
CA ARG A 50 7.30 -7.05 -24.04
C ARG A 50 6.91 -5.58 -23.98
N SER A 51 5.72 -5.28 -23.47
CA SER A 51 5.22 -3.91 -23.29
C SER A 51 4.65 -3.69 -21.88
N ASN A 52 4.64 -2.43 -21.42
CA ASN A 52 3.89 -2.09 -20.20
C ASN A 52 2.37 -2.21 -20.40
N MET A 53 1.89 -2.20 -21.65
CA MET A 53 0.48 -2.44 -21.95
C MET A 53 -0.04 -3.82 -21.53
N GLU A 54 0.85 -4.81 -21.39
CA GLU A 54 0.49 -6.15 -20.93
C GLU A 54 -0.09 -6.17 -19.52
N ILE A 55 0.01 -5.06 -18.77
CA ILE A 55 -0.70 -4.92 -17.49
C ILE A 55 -2.21 -5.07 -17.68
N LEU A 56 -2.77 -4.70 -18.84
CA LEU A 56 -4.20 -4.83 -19.12
C LEU A 56 -4.68 -6.28 -19.02
N ASP A 57 -3.84 -7.25 -19.39
CA ASP A 57 -4.15 -8.68 -19.31
C ASP A 57 -4.31 -9.15 -17.85
N ALA A 58 -3.72 -8.41 -16.91
CA ALA A 58 -3.78 -8.70 -15.48
C ALA A 58 -4.90 -7.94 -14.75
N LEU A 59 -5.59 -6.97 -15.36
CA LEU A 59 -6.59 -6.15 -14.66
C LEU A 59 -7.93 -6.86 -14.41
N ASN A 60 -8.25 -7.88 -15.21
CA ASN A 60 -9.50 -8.64 -15.08
C ASN A 60 -9.35 -10.09 -15.58
N PRO A 61 -8.44 -10.90 -14.98
CA PRO A 61 -8.30 -12.30 -15.37
C PRO A 61 -9.51 -13.13 -14.93
N PRO A 62 -9.84 -14.22 -15.64
CA PRO A 62 -10.98 -15.09 -15.28
C PRO A 62 -10.95 -15.60 -13.83
N GLU A 63 -9.76 -15.78 -13.26
CA GLU A 63 -9.56 -16.20 -11.88
C GLU A 63 -10.13 -15.21 -10.86
N ASP A 64 -10.34 -13.94 -11.21
CA ASP A 64 -10.97 -12.96 -10.31
C ASP A 64 -12.45 -13.23 -10.07
N ALA A 65 -13.13 -13.95 -10.97
CA ALA A 65 -14.57 -14.21 -10.88
C ALA A 65 -14.98 -15.02 -9.63
N GLN A 66 -14.02 -15.68 -8.96
CA GLN A 66 -14.27 -16.39 -7.71
C GLN A 66 -14.34 -15.45 -6.48
N TYR A 67 -13.78 -14.24 -6.60
CA TYR A 67 -13.71 -13.28 -5.51
C TYR A 67 -14.94 -12.37 -5.52
N ASN A 68 -15.84 -12.62 -4.57
CA ASN A 68 -16.97 -11.75 -4.29
C ASN A 68 -16.59 -10.79 -3.15
N PRO A 69 -17.12 -9.56 -3.10
CA PRO A 69 -16.95 -8.68 -1.95
C PRO A 69 -17.31 -9.39 -0.64
N CYS A 70 -16.60 -9.08 0.44
CA CYS A 70 -16.85 -9.72 1.73
C CYS A 70 -18.30 -9.48 2.21
N PRO A 71 -18.87 -10.35 3.08
CA PRO A 71 -20.26 -10.22 3.53
C PRO A 71 -20.60 -8.84 4.13
N GLU A 72 -19.65 -8.24 4.85
CA GLU A 72 -19.77 -6.92 5.50
C GLU A 72 -19.93 -5.78 4.49
N ALA A 73 -19.62 -6.02 3.22
CA ALA A 73 -19.86 -5.08 2.12
C ALA A 73 -21.36 -4.99 1.75
N TYR A 74 -22.20 -5.80 2.38
CA TYR A 74 -23.66 -5.81 2.27
C TYR A 74 -24.30 -5.63 3.66
N PRO A 75 -24.30 -4.41 4.22
CA PRO A 75 -24.77 -4.18 5.59
C PRO A 75 -26.23 -4.58 5.77
N ALA A 76 -26.53 -5.21 6.91
CA ALA A 76 -27.90 -5.53 7.30
C ALA A 76 -28.74 -4.25 7.51
N PRO A 77 -30.09 -4.32 7.43
CA PRO A 77 -30.94 -3.14 7.51
C PRO A 77 -30.81 -2.31 8.80
N ASP A 78 -30.38 -2.94 9.89
CA ASP A 78 -30.17 -2.34 11.21
C ASP A 78 -28.79 -1.72 11.40
N VAL A 79 -27.84 -1.95 10.47
CA VAL A 79 -26.51 -1.34 10.51
C VAL A 79 -26.62 0.17 10.23
N PRO A 80 -26.25 1.05 11.17
CA PRO A 80 -26.26 2.50 10.94
C PRO A 80 -25.26 2.88 9.86
N ARG A 81 -25.75 3.50 8.78
CA ARG A 81 -24.90 3.96 7.67
C ARG A 81 -24.27 5.31 7.98
N GLY A 82 -22.96 5.42 7.83
CA GLY A 82 -22.22 6.66 7.95
C GLY A 82 -22.56 7.69 6.88
N ASP A 83 -22.14 8.93 7.11
CA ASP A 83 -22.33 10.03 6.16
C ASP A 83 -21.07 10.21 5.31
N MET A 84 -21.24 10.24 3.98
CA MET A 84 -20.16 10.52 3.04
C MET A 84 -20.13 12.00 2.66
N ARG A 85 -19.03 12.68 2.99
CA ARG A 85 -18.77 14.08 2.58
C ARG A 85 -17.80 14.08 1.42
N LYS A 86 -18.09 14.87 0.38
CA LYS A 86 -17.32 14.87 -0.87
C LYS A 86 -16.76 16.26 -1.13
N PHE A 87 -15.47 16.31 -1.45
CA PHE A 87 -14.71 17.52 -1.74
C PHE A 87 -14.02 17.34 -3.10
N PRO A 88 -14.78 17.47 -4.21
CA PRO A 88 -14.21 17.35 -5.55
C PRO A 88 -13.25 18.51 -5.83
N GLY A 89 -12.16 18.23 -6.54
CA GLY A 89 -11.18 19.24 -6.92
C GLY A 89 -10.52 19.98 -5.74
N TRP A 90 -10.39 19.33 -4.59
CA TRP A 90 -9.68 19.87 -3.42
C TRP A 90 -8.24 20.23 -3.80
N SER A 91 -7.85 21.47 -3.53
CA SER A 91 -6.61 22.10 -4.01
C SER A 91 -5.77 22.72 -2.89
N ARG A 92 -6.09 22.42 -1.63
CA ARG A 92 -5.43 23.01 -0.45
C ARG A 92 -4.16 22.25 -0.07
N SER A 93 -3.20 22.20 -0.98
CA SER A 93 -1.91 21.55 -0.75
C SER A 93 -0.73 22.45 -1.11
N ASP A 94 0.17 22.68 -0.14
CA ASP A 94 1.43 23.37 -0.36
C ASP A 94 2.52 22.36 -0.78
N ILE A 95 2.49 21.15 -0.21
CA ILE A 95 3.42 20.06 -0.53
C ILE A 95 3.27 19.59 -1.98
N TYR A 96 2.05 19.43 -2.46
CA TYR A 96 1.73 19.12 -3.86
C TYR A 96 1.05 20.33 -4.51
N SER A 97 1.75 21.46 -4.50
CA SER A 97 1.25 22.72 -5.07
C SER A 97 0.87 22.60 -6.54
N GLY A 98 -0.14 23.38 -6.94
CA GLY A 98 -0.65 23.40 -8.32
C GLY A 98 -1.39 22.13 -8.72
N THR A 99 -1.90 21.36 -7.75
CA THR A 99 -2.72 20.17 -8.01
C THR A 99 -4.15 20.31 -7.48
N VAL A 100 -5.06 19.59 -8.11
CA VAL A 100 -6.41 19.31 -7.62
C VAL A 100 -6.57 17.80 -7.44
N ARG A 101 -7.39 17.38 -6.49
CA ARG A 101 -7.72 15.97 -6.25
C ARG A 101 -9.08 15.83 -5.58
N ASP A 102 -9.72 14.69 -5.77
CA ASP A 102 -10.95 14.39 -5.05
C ASP A 102 -10.65 13.79 -3.68
N VAL A 103 -11.33 14.33 -2.66
CA VAL A 103 -11.29 13.81 -1.29
C VAL A 103 -12.70 13.45 -0.86
N LEU A 104 -12.87 12.29 -0.23
CA LEU A 104 -14.11 11.88 0.43
C LEU A 104 -13.82 11.55 1.89
N ILE A 105 -14.76 11.90 2.77
CA ILE A 105 -14.68 11.62 4.20
C ILE A 105 -15.94 10.85 4.61
N HIS A 106 -15.77 9.59 4.98
CA HIS A 106 -16.83 8.75 5.55
C HIS A 106 -16.84 8.90 7.06
N VAL A 107 -17.95 9.38 7.60
CA VAL A 107 -18.13 9.61 9.05
C VAL A 107 -19.13 8.59 9.60
N PRO A 108 -18.70 7.61 10.42
CA PRO A 108 -19.61 6.61 10.97
C PRO A 108 -20.59 7.26 11.97
N LYS A 109 -21.85 6.81 12.00
CA LYS A 109 -22.90 7.40 12.87
C LYS A 109 -22.57 7.32 14.36
N GLN A 110 -21.86 6.26 14.75
CA GLN A 110 -21.41 5.96 16.10
C GLN A 110 -20.45 7.03 16.62
N LEU A 111 -19.84 7.84 15.74
CA LEU A 111 -18.95 8.92 16.15
C LEU A 111 -19.66 9.98 17.03
N ALA A 112 -20.94 10.24 16.77
CA ALA A 112 -21.71 11.26 17.50
C ALA A 112 -21.88 10.93 18.99
N ALA A 113 -21.89 9.64 19.34
CA ALA A 113 -22.01 9.18 20.72
C ALA A 113 -20.65 8.87 21.38
N SER A 114 -19.56 8.85 20.61
CA SER A 114 -18.23 8.50 21.12
C SER A 114 -17.58 9.66 21.86
N THR A 115 -17.00 9.41 23.04
CA THR A 115 -16.17 10.38 23.78
C THR A 115 -14.67 10.22 23.50
N VAL A 116 -14.25 9.13 22.84
CA VAL A 116 -12.85 8.89 22.45
C VAL A 116 -12.57 9.38 21.04
N ASP A 117 -11.38 9.93 20.83
CA ASP A 117 -10.94 10.37 19.49
C ASP A 117 -10.99 9.20 18.51
N PRO A 118 -11.63 9.37 17.33
CA PRO A 118 -11.80 8.30 16.36
C PRO A 118 -10.48 7.80 15.80
N ALA A 119 -10.46 6.50 15.48
CA ALA A 119 -9.47 5.95 14.58
C ALA A 119 -9.65 6.53 13.17
N VAL A 120 -8.60 6.47 12.36
CA VAL A 120 -8.64 6.94 10.96
C VAL A 120 -8.03 5.91 10.02
N MET A 121 -8.68 5.74 8.87
CA MET A 121 -8.21 4.90 7.79
C MET A 121 -8.10 5.73 6.51
N VAL A 122 -6.89 5.89 5.99
CA VAL A 122 -6.63 6.61 4.74
C VAL A 122 -6.60 5.63 3.58
N PHE A 123 -7.38 5.89 2.55
CA PHE A 123 -7.44 5.09 1.33
C PHE A 123 -6.85 5.87 0.15
N ASN A 124 -5.73 5.38 -0.37
CA ASN A 124 -5.14 5.82 -1.63
C ASN A 124 -5.97 5.30 -2.81
N ASP A 125 -6.10 6.08 -3.88
CA ASP A 125 -7.10 5.84 -4.94
C ASP A 125 -8.52 5.80 -4.37
N GLY A 126 -8.79 6.74 -3.45
CA GLY A 126 -9.93 6.68 -2.54
C GLY A 126 -11.29 6.50 -3.20
N ALA A 127 -11.53 7.09 -4.38
CA ALA A 127 -12.80 6.94 -5.08
C ALA A 127 -13.10 5.46 -5.43
N ALA A 128 -12.09 4.68 -5.82
CA ALA A 128 -12.25 3.27 -6.14
C ALA A 128 -12.56 2.41 -4.91
N TYR A 129 -12.00 2.76 -3.74
CA TYR A 129 -12.33 2.10 -2.48
C TYR A 129 -13.70 2.48 -1.94
N ALA A 130 -14.15 3.71 -2.20
CA ALA A 130 -15.45 4.23 -1.78
C ALA A 130 -16.62 3.80 -2.68
N ASP A 131 -16.35 3.26 -3.87
CA ASP A 131 -17.38 2.81 -4.81
C ASP A 131 -18.26 1.71 -4.20
N GLU A 132 -19.55 2.00 -4.07
CA GLU A 132 -20.58 1.09 -3.52
C GLU A 132 -20.84 -0.13 -4.42
N THR A 133 -20.44 -0.06 -5.68
CA THR A 133 -20.54 -1.17 -6.63
C THR A 133 -19.21 -1.91 -6.81
N GLY A 134 -18.12 -1.33 -6.32
CA GLY A 134 -16.76 -1.85 -6.44
C GLY A 134 -16.51 -3.13 -5.64
N PRO A 135 -15.29 -3.70 -5.76
CA PRO A 135 -14.93 -4.94 -5.10
C PRO A 135 -14.74 -4.81 -3.58
N VAL A 136 -14.42 -3.62 -3.08
CA VAL A 136 -14.09 -3.40 -1.65
C VAL A 136 -15.26 -2.78 -0.88
N ARG A 137 -15.91 -1.73 -1.43
CA ARG A 137 -17.03 -1.02 -0.80
C ARG A 137 -16.71 -0.60 0.64
N ALA A 138 -15.54 0.00 0.81
CA ALA A 138 -14.95 0.23 2.13
C ALA A 138 -15.89 0.96 3.12
N PRO A 139 -16.68 1.99 2.74
CA PRO A 139 -17.62 2.63 3.66
C PRO A 139 -18.63 1.65 4.28
N ALA A 140 -19.21 0.76 3.47
CA ALA A 140 -20.17 -0.24 3.92
C ALA A 140 -19.52 -1.26 4.87
N VAL A 141 -18.31 -1.71 4.54
CA VAL A 141 -17.56 -2.64 5.42
C VAL A 141 -17.20 -1.97 6.74
N LEU A 142 -16.76 -0.72 6.73
CA LEU A 142 -16.46 0.03 7.95
C LEU A 142 -17.71 0.16 8.83
N ASP A 143 -18.87 0.52 8.27
CA ASP A 143 -20.12 0.62 9.03
C ASP A 143 -20.50 -0.71 9.68
N SER A 144 -20.42 -1.81 8.92
CA SER A 144 -20.68 -3.16 9.42
C SER A 144 -19.75 -3.56 10.56
N LEU A 145 -18.44 -3.35 10.42
CA LEU A 145 -17.46 -3.71 11.45
C LEU A 145 -17.56 -2.83 12.70
N ILE A 146 -17.83 -1.54 12.54
CA ILE A 146 -18.04 -0.62 13.67
C ILE A 146 -19.32 -1.00 14.42
N HIS A 147 -20.40 -1.34 13.70
CA HIS A 147 -21.65 -1.79 14.30
C HIS A 147 -21.48 -3.11 15.07
N ALA A 148 -20.70 -4.05 14.52
CA ALA A 148 -20.39 -5.32 15.18
C ALA A 148 -19.43 -5.18 16.38
N GLY A 149 -18.74 -4.04 16.52
CA GLY A 149 -17.72 -3.83 17.55
C GLY A 149 -16.36 -4.46 17.21
N ASP A 150 -16.16 -4.91 15.97
CA ASP A 150 -14.93 -5.53 15.49
C ASP A 150 -13.79 -4.52 15.35
N ILE A 151 -14.13 -3.25 15.09
CA ILE A 151 -13.20 -2.12 15.06
C ILE A 151 -13.81 -0.93 15.83
N PRO A 152 -13.00 -0.04 16.43
CA PRO A 152 -13.53 1.17 17.06
C PRO A 152 -14.15 2.11 16.01
N PRO A 153 -14.93 3.13 16.41
CA PRO A 153 -15.38 4.17 15.50
C PRO A 153 -14.22 4.73 14.66
N THR A 154 -14.25 4.43 13.36
CA THR A 154 -13.16 4.70 12.42
C THR A 154 -13.67 5.58 11.29
N VAL A 155 -13.05 6.74 11.10
CA VAL A 155 -13.33 7.64 9.98
C VAL A 155 -12.53 7.18 8.77
N GLY A 156 -13.19 7.04 7.62
CA GLY A 156 -12.53 6.76 6.34
C GLY A 156 -12.19 8.06 5.62
N VAL A 157 -10.92 8.26 5.27
CA VAL A 157 -10.44 9.39 4.46
C VAL A 157 -9.96 8.84 3.12
N PHE A 158 -10.71 9.12 2.06
CA PHE A 158 -10.50 8.59 0.72
C PHE A 158 -9.89 9.69 -0.14
N VAL A 159 -8.68 9.49 -0.66
CA VAL A 159 -7.95 10.51 -1.41
C VAL A 159 -7.45 9.95 -2.74
N ASN A 160 -7.80 10.64 -3.83
CA ASN A 160 -7.21 10.39 -5.14
C ASN A 160 -5.86 11.12 -5.27
N PRO A 161 -4.96 10.66 -6.14
CA PRO A 161 -3.71 11.39 -6.43
C PRO A 161 -4.01 12.76 -7.07
N GLY A 162 -3.09 13.71 -6.88
CA GLY A 162 -3.19 15.02 -7.51
C GLY A 162 -3.08 14.97 -9.03
N ALA A 163 -3.74 15.91 -9.70
CA ALA A 163 -3.55 16.21 -11.11
C ALA A 163 -3.49 17.74 -11.31
N PRO A 164 -2.87 18.24 -12.39
CA PRO A 164 -3.03 19.64 -12.76
C PRO A 164 -4.53 20.00 -12.90
N PRO A 165 -4.97 21.24 -12.56
CA PRO A 165 -6.38 21.63 -12.62
C PRO A 165 -7.07 21.35 -13.95
N ASP A 166 -6.35 21.56 -15.06
CA ASP A 166 -6.84 21.34 -16.43
C ASP A 166 -6.24 20.06 -17.06
N GLY A 167 -5.65 19.19 -16.24
CA GLY A 167 -4.98 17.99 -16.66
C GLY A 167 -5.88 16.76 -16.61
N ASP A 168 -5.66 15.83 -17.54
CA ASP A 168 -6.24 14.49 -17.43
C ASP A 168 -5.58 13.76 -16.25
N ALA A 169 -6.38 13.28 -15.29
CA ALA A 169 -5.89 12.65 -14.07
C ALA A 169 -5.15 11.31 -14.30
N ILE A 170 -5.37 10.66 -15.44
CA ILE A 170 -4.70 9.41 -15.82
C ILE A 170 -3.38 9.73 -16.53
N VAL A 171 -3.39 10.68 -17.45
CA VAL A 171 -2.25 11.00 -18.32
C VAL A 171 -1.26 11.97 -17.63
N THR A 172 -1.78 13.02 -17.02
CA THR A 172 -1.00 14.09 -16.38
C THR A 172 -1.04 14.04 -14.86
N GLY A 173 -1.73 13.05 -14.30
CA GLY A 173 -1.82 12.85 -12.86
C GLY A 173 -0.47 12.53 -12.23
N GLN A 174 -0.35 12.91 -10.96
CA GLN A 174 0.84 12.72 -10.16
C GLN A 174 0.87 11.36 -9.45
N ARG A 175 -0.03 10.43 -9.77
CA ARG A 175 -0.18 9.14 -9.04
C ARG A 175 1.15 8.46 -8.75
N SER A 176 1.95 8.17 -9.78
CA SER A 176 3.25 7.54 -9.55
C SER A 176 4.25 8.45 -8.80
N PHE A 177 4.22 9.76 -9.07
CA PHE A 177 5.09 10.71 -8.38
C PHE A 177 4.78 10.80 -6.88
N GLU A 178 3.52 10.92 -6.50
CA GLU A 178 3.09 11.00 -5.10
C GLU A 178 3.24 9.66 -4.39
N TYR A 179 2.88 8.55 -5.05
CA TYR A 179 2.74 7.25 -4.40
C TYR A 179 4.01 6.40 -4.41
N ASP A 180 4.76 6.40 -5.52
CA ASP A 180 5.93 5.52 -5.70
C ASP A 180 7.26 6.20 -5.30
N SER A 181 7.27 7.53 -5.04
CA SER A 181 8.50 8.21 -4.59
C SER A 181 8.85 7.81 -3.17
N LEU A 182 10.02 7.20 -2.97
CA LEU A 182 10.49 6.67 -1.68
C LEU A 182 11.00 7.78 -0.73
N THR A 183 10.15 8.75 -0.43
CA THR A 183 10.41 9.88 0.46
C THR A 183 9.29 10.06 1.47
N ASP A 184 9.53 10.89 2.49
CA ASP A 184 8.53 11.26 3.49
C ASP A 184 7.44 12.23 2.99
N THR A 185 7.52 12.66 1.73
CA THR A 185 6.69 13.75 1.18
C THR A 185 5.21 13.42 1.31
N TYR A 186 4.81 12.19 1.01
CA TYR A 186 3.40 11.79 1.05
C TYR A 186 2.87 11.74 2.49
N VAL A 187 3.64 11.20 3.45
CA VAL A 187 3.17 11.15 4.84
C VAL A 187 3.13 12.55 5.48
N ARG A 188 4.01 13.47 5.08
CA ARG A 188 3.90 14.88 5.45
C ARG A 188 2.62 15.49 4.87
N PHE A 189 2.35 15.30 3.58
CA PHE A 189 1.07 15.72 2.97
C PHE A 189 -0.14 15.23 3.76
N LEU A 190 -0.17 13.95 4.13
CA LEU A 190 -1.26 13.41 4.94
C LEU A 190 -1.38 14.09 6.31
N THR A 191 -0.27 14.22 7.02
CA THR A 191 -0.25 14.62 8.44
C THR A 191 -0.32 16.13 8.66
N THR A 192 0.16 16.94 7.71
CA THR A 192 0.19 18.40 7.84
C THR A 192 -0.91 19.11 7.07
N GLU A 193 -1.55 18.45 6.09
CA GLU A 193 -2.56 19.07 5.24
C GLU A 193 -3.88 18.28 5.23
N LEU A 194 -3.88 17.04 4.74
CA LEU A 194 -5.12 16.29 4.49
C LEU A 194 -5.85 15.90 5.78
N LEU A 195 -5.16 15.31 6.75
CA LEU A 195 -5.79 14.89 8.01
C LEU A 195 -6.25 16.08 8.85
N PRO A 196 -5.49 17.18 9.01
CA PRO A 196 -5.99 18.40 9.65
C PRO A 196 -7.23 18.97 8.97
N PHE A 197 -7.28 18.97 7.63
CA PHE A 197 -8.48 19.35 6.88
C PHE A 197 -9.66 18.43 7.23
N ALA A 198 -9.46 17.11 7.24
CA ALA A 198 -10.51 16.17 7.60
C ALA A 198 -10.99 16.32 9.06
N GLU A 199 -10.07 16.57 10.02
CA GLU A 199 -10.40 16.87 11.42
C GLU A 199 -11.28 18.13 11.53
N GLN A 200 -10.97 19.17 10.76
CA GLN A 200 -11.77 20.40 10.69
C GLN A 200 -13.17 20.12 10.15
N GLU A 201 -13.28 19.38 9.05
CA GLU A 201 -14.57 19.06 8.45
C GLU A 201 -15.44 18.28 9.44
N ILE A 202 -14.91 17.25 10.09
CA ILE A 202 -15.69 16.46 11.06
C ILE A 202 -15.88 17.16 12.42
N GLY A 203 -15.17 18.26 12.68
CA GLY A 203 -15.20 19.00 13.95
C GLY A 203 -14.57 18.26 15.13
N ARG A 204 -13.61 17.36 14.87
CA ARG A 204 -13.01 16.48 15.88
C ARG A 204 -11.61 16.03 15.47
N ALA A 205 -10.69 15.97 16.44
CA ALA A 205 -9.36 15.42 16.23
C ALA A 205 -9.39 13.89 16.07
N PHE A 206 -8.50 13.33 15.24
CA PHE A 206 -8.25 11.89 15.18
C PHE A 206 -7.33 11.46 16.32
N SER A 207 -7.48 10.20 16.74
CA SER A 207 -6.59 9.58 17.73
C SER A 207 -5.13 9.76 17.34
N LYS A 208 -4.27 10.12 18.29
CA LYS A 208 -2.81 10.25 18.07
C LYS A 208 -2.07 8.93 18.26
N ASP A 209 -2.75 7.87 18.69
CA ASP A 209 -2.18 6.53 18.77
C ASP A 209 -1.96 5.99 17.33
N PRO A 210 -0.72 5.66 16.93
CA PRO A 210 -0.45 5.18 15.58
C PRO A 210 -1.12 3.84 15.28
N THR A 211 -1.45 3.05 16.31
CA THR A 211 -2.23 1.81 16.13
C THR A 211 -3.65 2.12 15.69
N HIS A 212 -4.22 3.29 16.02
CA HIS A 212 -5.54 3.71 15.52
C HIS A 212 -5.48 4.35 14.12
N ARG A 213 -4.35 4.25 13.42
CA ARG A 213 -4.13 4.89 12.12
C ARG A 213 -3.70 3.86 11.09
N THR A 214 -4.59 3.61 10.14
CA THR A 214 -4.37 2.66 9.04
C THR A 214 -4.23 3.40 7.72
N ILE A 215 -3.33 2.95 6.86
CA ILE A 215 -3.25 3.42 5.47
C ILE A 215 -3.38 2.24 4.51
N VAL A 216 -4.17 2.44 3.46
CA VAL A 216 -4.67 1.41 2.56
C VAL A 216 -4.42 1.84 1.12
N GLY A 217 -4.07 0.90 0.25
CA GLY A 217 -4.08 1.17 -1.19
C GLY A 217 -3.77 -0.05 -2.04
N ILE A 218 -3.96 0.11 -3.36
CA ILE A 218 -3.66 -0.92 -4.35
C ILE A 218 -2.54 -0.48 -5.30
N SER A 219 -1.68 -1.40 -5.74
CA SER A 219 -0.63 -1.08 -6.73
C SER A 219 0.30 0.03 -6.22
N SER A 220 0.43 1.15 -6.92
CA SER A 220 1.13 2.34 -6.43
C SER A 220 0.55 2.83 -5.10
N GLY A 221 -0.77 2.81 -4.92
CA GLY A 221 -1.40 3.11 -3.63
C GLY A 221 -0.99 2.12 -2.52
N GLY A 222 -0.69 0.86 -2.87
CA GLY A 222 -0.26 -0.17 -1.93
C GLY A 222 1.19 0.01 -1.46
N ILE A 223 2.11 0.38 -2.36
CA ILE A 223 3.46 0.77 -1.96
C ILE A 223 3.45 2.12 -1.24
N CYS A 224 2.59 3.05 -1.63
CA CYS A 224 2.39 4.34 -0.94
C CYS A 224 1.98 4.15 0.53
N ALA A 225 1.04 3.23 0.78
CA ALA A 225 0.63 2.86 2.13
C ALA A 225 1.83 2.37 2.97
N PHE A 226 2.64 1.47 2.41
CA PHE A 226 3.85 1.00 3.07
C PHE A 226 4.88 2.13 3.26
N ASN A 227 5.09 2.95 2.23
CA ASN A 227 6.04 4.06 2.21
C ASN A 227 5.74 5.10 3.30
N ALA A 228 4.48 5.50 3.45
CA ALA A 228 4.07 6.44 4.49
C ALA A 228 4.39 5.91 5.91
N ALA A 229 3.98 4.69 6.22
CA ALA A 229 4.27 4.04 7.51
C ALA A 229 5.77 3.77 7.71
N TRP A 230 6.51 3.48 6.63
CA TRP A 230 7.95 3.27 6.65
C TRP A 230 8.70 4.55 7.02
N HIS A 231 8.30 5.70 6.49
CA HIS A 231 8.94 6.98 6.80
C HIS A 231 8.51 7.54 8.16
N ASP A 232 7.24 7.41 8.51
CA ASP A 232 6.73 7.86 9.82
C ASP A 232 5.80 6.81 10.48
N PRO A 233 6.36 5.86 11.25
CA PRO A 233 5.58 4.86 11.95
C PRO A 233 4.77 5.43 13.14
N ASN A 234 5.01 6.68 13.54
CA ASN A 234 4.19 7.37 14.53
C ASN A 234 2.94 8.02 13.90
N ALA A 235 2.97 8.27 12.59
CA ALA A 235 1.81 8.73 11.84
C ALA A 235 0.89 7.56 11.45
N PHE A 236 1.45 6.43 11.04
CA PHE A 236 0.69 5.23 10.65
C PHE A 236 1.45 3.97 11.09
N ALA A 237 0.86 3.16 11.99
CA ALA A 237 1.42 1.85 12.34
C ALA A 237 0.77 0.69 11.59
N ARG A 238 -0.37 0.89 10.91
CA ARG A 238 -1.10 -0.19 10.22
C ARG A 238 -1.12 0.04 8.72
N VAL A 239 -0.72 -0.97 7.96
CA VAL A 239 -0.63 -0.94 6.49
C VAL A 239 -1.47 -2.07 5.92
N LEU A 240 -2.34 -1.74 4.96
CA LEU A 240 -3.01 -2.70 4.10
C LEU A 240 -2.62 -2.43 2.64
N SER A 241 -1.85 -3.34 2.05
CA SER A 241 -1.32 -3.21 0.70
C SER A 241 -1.91 -4.29 -0.20
N HIS A 242 -2.75 -3.88 -1.14
CA HIS A 242 -3.26 -4.78 -2.19
C HIS A 242 -2.37 -4.70 -3.43
N CYS A 243 -1.85 -5.82 -3.90
CA CYS A 243 -0.99 -5.91 -5.10
C CYS A 243 0.09 -4.81 -5.15
N GLY A 244 0.81 -4.58 -4.05
CA GLY A 244 1.69 -3.42 -3.89
C GLY A 244 2.82 -3.37 -4.92
N SER A 245 3.11 -2.18 -5.45
CA SER A 245 4.13 -1.96 -6.51
C SER A 245 5.57 -1.99 -6.02
N PHE A 246 5.98 -3.08 -5.35
CA PHE A 246 7.36 -3.34 -4.90
C PHE A 246 8.30 -3.74 -6.05
N VAL A 247 8.08 -3.20 -7.25
CA VAL A 247 8.86 -3.40 -8.48
C VAL A 247 9.69 -2.16 -8.80
N ASN A 248 10.33 -2.08 -9.96
CA ASN A 248 11.14 -0.92 -10.35
C ASN A 248 10.32 0.27 -10.87
N LEU A 249 9.30 0.66 -10.11
CA LEU A 249 8.66 1.96 -10.22
C LEU A 249 9.30 2.88 -9.17
N ARG A 250 10.03 3.89 -9.64
CA ARG A 250 10.74 4.89 -8.81
C ARG A 250 11.59 4.29 -7.68
N GLY A 251 12.13 3.09 -7.90
CA GLY A 251 12.99 2.40 -6.94
C GLY A 251 12.27 1.50 -5.93
N GLY A 252 10.96 1.28 -6.04
CA GLY A 252 10.18 0.46 -5.10
C GLY A 252 10.74 -0.95 -4.81
N HIS A 253 11.40 -1.56 -5.79
CA HIS A 253 12.11 -2.85 -5.67
C HIS A 253 13.23 -2.87 -4.62
N ASN A 254 13.66 -1.71 -4.11
CA ASN A 254 14.63 -1.63 -3.03
C ASN A 254 14.04 -1.96 -1.65
N TYR A 255 12.70 -1.92 -1.47
CA TYR A 255 12.10 -2.15 -0.16
C TYR A 255 12.45 -3.49 0.49
N PRO A 256 12.40 -4.64 -0.21
CA PRO A 256 12.83 -5.91 0.38
C PRO A 256 14.27 -5.88 0.93
N TYR A 257 15.17 -5.12 0.31
CA TYR A 257 16.52 -4.90 0.85
C TYR A 257 16.48 -3.97 2.06
N LEU A 258 15.83 -2.81 1.95
CA LEU A 258 15.74 -1.82 3.03
C LEU A 258 15.12 -2.40 4.30
N VAL A 259 14.09 -3.23 4.17
CA VAL A 259 13.44 -3.94 5.29
C VAL A 259 14.43 -4.85 6.03
N LYS A 260 15.35 -5.51 5.32
CA LYS A 260 16.32 -6.42 5.93
C LYS A 260 17.49 -5.69 6.59
N THR A 261 17.81 -4.47 6.15
CA THR A 261 19.00 -3.73 6.58
C THR A 261 18.71 -2.54 7.49
N THR A 262 17.45 -2.21 7.72
CA THR A 262 17.03 -1.12 8.61
C THR A 262 16.54 -1.68 9.94
N PRO A 263 16.83 -1.04 11.09
CA PRO A 263 16.21 -1.43 12.34
C PRO A 263 14.69 -1.53 12.23
N ARG A 264 14.13 -2.61 12.78
CA ARG A 264 12.70 -2.92 12.69
C ARG A 264 11.87 -1.73 13.23
N LYS A 265 10.95 -1.25 12.40
CA LYS A 265 9.97 -0.21 12.74
C LYS A 265 8.70 -0.84 13.32
N PRO A 266 7.97 -0.16 14.23
CA PRO A 266 6.77 -0.71 14.88
C PRO A 266 5.54 -0.59 13.96
N ILE A 267 5.59 -1.25 12.79
CA ILE A 267 4.49 -1.28 11.82
C ILE A 267 3.98 -2.70 11.64
N ARG A 268 2.67 -2.83 11.42
CA ARG A 268 1.97 -4.08 11.12
C ARG A 268 1.44 -4.03 9.69
N VAL A 269 1.71 -5.07 8.92
CA VAL A 269 1.53 -5.05 7.46
C VAL A 269 0.69 -6.23 6.99
N PHE A 270 -0.47 -5.95 6.40
CA PHE A 270 -1.23 -6.94 5.65
C PHE A 270 -0.98 -6.73 4.15
N LEU A 271 -0.55 -7.78 3.47
CA LEU A 271 -0.24 -7.79 2.04
C LEU A 271 -1.20 -8.73 1.31
N THR A 272 -1.64 -8.33 0.12
CA THR A 272 -2.22 -9.25 -0.86
C THR A 272 -1.52 -9.11 -2.21
N SER A 273 -1.54 -10.18 -2.99
CA SER A 273 -1.21 -10.18 -4.43
C SER A 273 -1.80 -11.46 -5.03
N GLY A 274 -1.73 -11.60 -6.35
CA GLY A 274 -2.31 -12.72 -7.08
C GLY A 274 -1.31 -13.40 -8.01
N LYS A 275 -1.58 -14.66 -8.35
CA LYS A 275 -0.77 -15.43 -9.31
C LYS A 275 -0.81 -14.86 -10.73
N ARG A 276 -1.93 -14.25 -11.12
CA ARG A 276 -2.14 -13.57 -12.42
C ARG A 276 -1.86 -12.07 -12.38
N ASP A 277 -1.27 -11.59 -11.28
CA ASP A 277 -0.87 -10.20 -11.13
C ASP A 277 0.24 -9.84 -12.15
N ALA A 278 0.44 -8.54 -12.37
CA ALA A 278 1.15 -7.98 -13.50
C ALA A 278 2.62 -8.45 -13.60
N ASN A 279 3.06 -8.72 -14.83
CA ASN A 279 4.45 -8.98 -15.17
C ASN A 279 4.81 -8.21 -16.44
N ILE A 280 5.35 -7.02 -16.25
CA ILE A 280 5.63 -6.04 -17.30
C ILE A 280 7.09 -5.59 -17.22
N ILE A 281 7.51 -4.65 -18.09
CA ILE A 281 8.91 -4.24 -18.22
C ILE A 281 9.51 -3.78 -16.88
N VAL A 282 8.72 -3.10 -16.05
CA VAL A 282 9.18 -2.56 -14.76
C VAL A 282 9.24 -3.61 -13.64
N GLY A 283 8.69 -4.81 -13.84
CA GLY A 283 8.84 -5.93 -12.92
C GLY A 283 7.64 -6.89 -12.86
N ASN A 284 7.74 -7.83 -11.91
CA ASN A 284 6.78 -8.90 -11.67
C ASN A 284 6.16 -8.74 -10.28
N TRP A 285 4.90 -8.31 -10.22
CA TRP A 285 4.17 -8.06 -8.97
C TRP A 285 3.99 -9.29 -8.09
N PRO A 286 3.64 -10.48 -8.62
CA PRO A 286 3.58 -11.69 -7.80
C PRO A 286 4.89 -11.98 -7.07
N LEU A 287 6.02 -11.87 -7.78
CA LEU A 287 7.34 -12.12 -7.21
C LEU A 287 7.75 -10.99 -6.27
N ALA A 288 7.47 -9.73 -6.62
CA ALA A 288 7.78 -8.58 -5.78
C ALA A 288 7.09 -8.62 -4.41
N ASN A 289 5.78 -8.94 -4.38
CA ASN A 289 5.04 -9.08 -3.13
C ASN A 289 5.52 -10.29 -2.30
N LYS A 290 5.89 -11.41 -2.95
CA LYS A 290 6.55 -12.54 -2.27
C LYS A 290 7.90 -12.15 -1.67
N MET A 291 8.72 -11.39 -2.39
CA MET A 291 10.00 -10.88 -1.88
C MET A 291 9.79 -9.93 -0.70
N MET A 292 8.78 -9.06 -0.76
CA MET A 292 8.43 -8.16 0.33
C MET A 292 7.99 -8.93 1.58
N ALA A 293 7.06 -9.89 1.44
CA ALA A 293 6.63 -10.76 2.53
C ALA A 293 7.80 -11.54 3.15
N ALA A 294 8.71 -12.07 2.32
CA ALA A 294 9.91 -12.76 2.80
C ALA A 294 10.87 -11.83 3.56
N ALA A 295 10.98 -10.56 3.14
CA ALA A 295 11.78 -9.56 3.85
C ALA A 295 11.17 -9.19 5.20
N LEU A 296 9.86 -8.96 5.26
CA LEU A 296 9.13 -8.70 6.51
C LEU A 296 9.29 -9.85 7.50
N LYS A 297 9.16 -11.10 7.01
CA LYS A 297 9.42 -12.31 7.80
C LYS A 297 10.84 -12.34 8.36
N TYR A 298 11.82 -12.11 7.50
CA TYR A 298 13.23 -12.12 7.88
C TYR A 298 13.53 -11.11 8.98
N ALA A 299 13.01 -9.89 8.85
CA ALA A 299 13.22 -8.82 9.82
C ALA A 299 12.30 -8.91 11.05
N GLY A 300 11.41 -9.91 11.13
CA GLY A 300 10.54 -10.16 12.26
C GLY A 300 9.43 -9.14 12.45
N TYR A 301 8.90 -8.57 11.36
CA TYR A 301 7.71 -7.72 11.42
C TYR A 301 6.45 -8.53 11.76
N ASP A 302 5.46 -7.87 12.36
CA ASP A 302 4.10 -8.42 12.41
C ASP A 302 3.47 -8.23 11.03
N TYR A 303 3.33 -9.32 10.29
CA TYR A 303 2.83 -9.26 8.92
C TYR A 303 1.94 -10.46 8.60
N ARG A 304 1.03 -10.24 7.66
CA ARG A 304 0.23 -11.29 7.03
C ARG A 304 0.28 -11.09 5.52
N PHE A 305 0.42 -12.19 4.78
CA PHE A 305 0.45 -12.16 3.32
C PHE A 305 -0.49 -13.20 2.77
N GLU A 306 -1.57 -12.74 2.15
CA GLU A 306 -2.56 -13.59 1.48
C GLU A 306 -2.31 -13.55 -0.03
N PHE A 307 -1.85 -14.67 -0.57
CA PHE A 307 -1.53 -14.80 -1.99
C PHE A 307 -2.62 -15.58 -2.72
N GLY A 308 -3.36 -14.89 -3.59
CA GLY A 308 -4.50 -15.45 -4.32
C GLY A 308 -4.14 -15.95 -5.73
N GLU A 309 -5.17 -16.40 -6.46
CA GLU A 309 -5.06 -16.82 -7.85
C GLU A 309 -5.33 -15.66 -8.84
N GLY A 310 -5.92 -14.57 -8.37
CA GLY A 310 -6.38 -13.42 -9.17
C GLY A 310 -5.30 -12.53 -9.78
N GLY A 311 -5.74 -11.41 -10.35
CA GLY A 311 -4.94 -10.45 -11.10
C GLY A 311 -4.40 -9.25 -10.34
N HIS A 312 -4.00 -8.23 -11.09
CA HIS A 312 -3.67 -6.89 -10.63
C HIS A 312 -4.96 -6.10 -10.33
N SER A 313 -5.70 -6.58 -9.34
CA SER A 313 -7.10 -6.24 -9.10
C SER A 313 -7.38 -6.17 -7.60
N ALA A 314 -8.41 -5.39 -7.22
CA ALA A 314 -8.86 -5.30 -5.85
C ALA A 314 -9.88 -6.40 -5.48
N ALA A 315 -10.23 -7.30 -6.39
CA ALA A 315 -11.23 -8.35 -6.15
C ALA A 315 -10.85 -9.26 -4.97
N HIS A 316 -9.62 -9.82 -4.98
CA HIS A 316 -9.14 -10.65 -3.88
C HIS A 316 -9.08 -9.86 -2.57
N GLY A 317 -8.50 -8.65 -2.58
CA GLY A 317 -8.42 -7.79 -1.39
C GLY A 317 -9.80 -7.43 -0.83
N GLY A 318 -10.78 -7.17 -1.70
CA GLY A 318 -12.17 -6.90 -1.34
C GLY A 318 -12.88 -8.12 -0.72
N ALA A 319 -12.61 -9.32 -1.23
CA ALA A 319 -13.19 -10.56 -0.71
C ALA A 319 -12.76 -10.87 0.74
N ILE A 320 -11.55 -10.46 1.12
CA ILE A 320 -10.99 -10.65 2.47
C ILE A 320 -10.85 -9.33 3.23
N PHE A 321 -11.50 -8.25 2.80
CA PHE A 321 -11.25 -6.91 3.34
C PHE A 321 -11.59 -6.83 4.82
N ALA A 322 -12.78 -7.31 5.21
CA ALA A 322 -13.20 -7.32 6.62
C ALA A 322 -12.27 -8.17 7.50
N GLU A 323 -11.84 -9.34 7.03
CA GLU A 323 -10.87 -10.19 7.74
C GLU A 323 -9.52 -9.47 7.91
N SER A 324 -9.06 -8.79 6.88
CA SER A 324 -7.81 -8.02 6.88
C SER A 324 -7.86 -6.91 7.93
N LEU A 325 -9.00 -6.21 8.04
CA LEU A 325 -9.22 -5.18 9.04
C LEU A 325 -9.28 -5.75 10.46
N ARG A 326 -9.97 -6.87 10.68
CA ARG A 326 -9.98 -7.55 11.98
C ARG A 326 -8.57 -7.94 12.41
N TRP A 327 -7.78 -8.53 11.51
CA TRP A 327 -6.41 -8.91 11.81
C TRP A 327 -5.53 -7.70 12.15
N LEU A 328 -5.64 -6.61 11.40
CA LEU A 328 -4.88 -5.39 11.69
C LEU A 328 -5.24 -4.78 13.05
N ASN A 329 -6.50 -4.93 13.50
CA ASN A 329 -7.03 -4.37 14.73
C ASN A 329 -6.91 -5.28 15.97
N ALA A 330 -6.52 -6.54 15.80
CA ALA A 330 -6.38 -7.53 16.86
C ALA A 330 -5.14 -7.35 17.75
#